data_AF-A0A940SWS4-F1
#
_entry.id   AF-A0A940SWS4-F1
#
_cell.length_a   1.000
_cell.length_b   1.000
_cell.length_c   1.000
_cell.angle_alpha   90.00
_cell.angle_beta   90.00
_cell.angle_gamma   90.00
#
_symmetry.space_group_name_H-M   'P 1'
#
loop_
_entity.id
_entity.type
_entity.pdbx_description
1 polymer ?
#
loop_
_entity_poly.entity_id
_entity_poly.type
_entity_poly.pdbx_seq_one_letter_code
_entity_poly.pdbx_strand_id
1 'polypeptide(L)'
;MNELGYNLIVDKSVKRKIDIIKLLLQAKRPLTIAYISQVCLVSTRTISAEIKKMNELFPPEISIMSKENEGLSLITENPFLLSGFINHLLEDNPLFFIIDSIFKNEQETIEYYSLATYISESTIRSHLNILKKILSGYSLSLQIRPFVDITGNEVDIRFFFFNYFRQAHEGSSLIPRADQLADLYDSFSQINYELEQPLEPLLLDYYRLTHWIIIFEQRVATGHPVKLSKEIMDKYIESPNYLRLKKIFNNNFANNPVLNSLSEEELVYLFILRLDSISYEVNTHFYTKDFEHFLPDFEPSILRFFSHNKLNPIINIDLKILLQSFLLNTMLLTELTPAFQRVSLDTKEHTKLHYSDIFDQWMTILYDAVDSNLLRIVYYEDLATSLTLISVSYLQLYITGQKTILFSLTGSPSSLNYYKTVLLNMLPQSATAHFIFNKPVTAALLEALHVDAYVYNYHLEEEFPHFKAIRLSNIPTEIEWLELLPKLLFS
;
A
#
# COMPACT_ATOMS: atom_id res chain seq x y z
N MET A 1 3.77 -4.52 -10.63
CA MET A 1 4.16 -3.26 -11.29
C MET A 1 3.02 -2.26 -11.22
N ASN A 2 3.31 -1.06 -10.71
CA ASN A 2 2.36 0.04 -10.58
C ASN A 2 2.25 0.89 -11.87
N GLU A 3 1.50 1.98 -11.80
CA GLU A 3 1.33 2.95 -12.87
C GLU A 3 2.65 3.60 -13.33
N LEU A 4 3.54 3.96 -12.40
CA LEU A 4 4.85 4.56 -12.70
C LEU A 4 5.69 3.64 -13.58
N GLY A 5 5.87 2.38 -13.16
CA GLY A 5 6.62 1.38 -13.92
C GLY A 5 6.00 1.14 -15.29
N TYR A 6 4.68 1.02 -15.36
CA TYR A 6 3.97 0.83 -16.62
C TYR A 6 4.18 2.01 -17.59
N ASN A 7 4.11 3.24 -17.08
CA ASN A 7 4.26 4.45 -17.88
C ASN A 7 5.68 4.60 -18.46
N LEU A 8 6.70 4.06 -17.77
CA LEU A 8 8.09 4.03 -18.21
C LEU A 8 8.38 2.96 -19.29
N ILE A 9 7.44 2.08 -19.63
CA ILE A 9 7.65 1.10 -20.70
C ILE A 9 7.58 1.79 -22.06
N VAL A 10 8.68 1.70 -22.82
CA VAL A 10 8.77 2.30 -24.15
C VAL A 10 8.29 1.36 -25.26
N ASP A 11 8.45 0.04 -25.09
CA ASP A 11 8.02 -0.95 -26.08
C ASP A 11 6.50 -1.23 -25.95
N LYS A 12 5.77 -0.91 -27.03
CA LYS A 12 4.32 -1.18 -27.16
C LYS A 12 3.99 -2.67 -27.14
N SER A 13 4.91 -3.52 -27.59
CA SER A 13 4.78 -4.98 -27.52
C SER A 13 4.80 -5.46 -26.07
N VAL A 14 5.78 -5.01 -25.29
CA VAL A 14 5.89 -5.32 -23.87
C VAL A 14 4.66 -4.81 -23.10
N LYS A 15 4.25 -3.55 -23.31
CA LYS A 15 3.00 -3.03 -22.70
C LYS A 15 1.80 -3.93 -22.97
N ARG A 16 1.59 -4.30 -24.24
CA ARG A 16 0.47 -5.17 -24.63
C ARG A 16 0.54 -6.55 -23.99
N LYS A 17 1.72 -7.19 -23.90
CA LYS A 17 1.87 -8.47 -23.19
C LYS A 17 1.43 -8.36 -21.73
N ILE A 18 1.84 -7.27 -21.06
CA ILE A 18 1.46 -6.99 -19.67
C ILE A 18 -0.05 -6.71 -19.56
N ASP A 19 -0.64 -5.97 -20.49
CA ASP A 19 -2.08 -5.70 -20.52
C ASP A 19 -2.88 -7.00 -20.67
N ILE A 20 -2.45 -7.91 -21.56
CA ILE A 20 -3.06 -9.24 -21.73
C ILE A 20 -3.00 -10.03 -20.42
N ILE A 21 -1.84 -10.06 -19.75
CA ILE A 21 -1.68 -10.76 -18.46
C ILE A 21 -2.61 -10.15 -17.39
N LYS A 22 -2.63 -8.83 -17.26
CA LYS A 22 -3.49 -8.12 -16.29
C LYS A 22 -4.97 -8.43 -16.52
N LEU A 23 -5.43 -8.36 -17.78
CA LEU A 23 -6.81 -8.66 -18.14
C LEU A 23 -7.19 -10.10 -17.77
N LEU A 24 -6.34 -11.07 -18.12
CA LEU A 24 -6.62 -12.47 -17.82
C LEU A 24 -6.56 -12.79 -16.31
N LEU A 25 -5.67 -12.12 -15.56
CA LEU A 25 -5.59 -12.27 -14.10
C LEU A 25 -6.82 -11.73 -13.38
N GLN A 26 -7.36 -10.59 -13.84
CA GLN A 26 -8.53 -9.94 -13.21
C GLN A 26 -9.85 -10.58 -13.64
N ALA A 27 -9.86 -11.36 -14.72
CA ALA A 27 -11.07 -11.93 -15.26
C ALA A 27 -11.59 -13.11 -14.41
N LYS A 28 -12.82 -12.98 -13.92
CA LYS A 28 -13.54 -14.08 -13.22
C LYS A 28 -13.99 -15.19 -14.17
N ARG A 29 -13.91 -14.97 -15.49
CA ARG A 29 -14.35 -15.87 -16.55
C ARG A 29 -13.38 -15.78 -17.73
N PRO A 30 -13.27 -16.85 -18.54
CA PRO A 30 -12.42 -16.81 -19.73
C PRO A 30 -12.81 -15.66 -20.69
N LEU A 31 -11.82 -15.03 -21.32
CA LEU A 31 -12.00 -13.86 -22.20
C LEU A 31 -11.85 -14.24 -23.67
N THR A 32 -12.69 -13.70 -24.56
CA THR A 32 -12.54 -13.95 -26.00
C THR A 32 -11.35 -13.18 -26.60
N ILE A 33 -10.72 -13.74 -27.63
CA ILE A 33 -9.66 -13.03 -28.40
C ILE A 33 -10.18 -11.71 -28.97
N ALA A 34 -11.46 -11.67 -29.39
CA ALA A 34 -12.10 -10.47 -29.89
C ALA A 34 -12.18 -9.36 -28.83
N TYR A 35 -12.54 -9.72 -27.59
CA TYR A 35 -12.56 -8.77 -26.48
C TYR A 35 -11.17 -8.22 -26.17
N ILE A 36 -10.16 -9.09 -26.02
CA ILE A 36 -8.78 -8.67 -25.76
C ILE A 36 -8.24 -7.79 -26.90
N SER A 37 -8.56 -8.14 -28.14
CA SER A 37 -8.21 -7.35 -29.34
C SER A 37 -8.79 -5.93 -29.30
N GLN A 38 -10.03 -5.77 -28.84
CA GLN A 38 -10.67 -4.46 -28.67
C GLN A 38 -9.99 -3.65 -27.57
N VAL A 39 -9.72 -4.26 -26.41
CA VAL A 39 -9.08 -3.57 -25.28
C VAL A 39 -7.64 -3.17 -25.62
N CYS A 40 -6.87 -4.05 -26.25
CA CYS A 40 -5.47 -3.78 -26.64
C CYS A 40 -5.34 -2.98 -27.96
N LEU A 41 -6.45 -2.62 -28.62
CA LEU A 41 -6.51 -1.86 -29.87
C LEU A 41 -5.62 -2.45 -31.00
N VAL A 42 -5.63 -3.79 -31.15
CA VAL A 42 -4.87 -4.51 -32.18
C VAL A 42 -5.71 -5.61 -32.82
N SER A 43 -5.28 -6.18 -33.95
CA SER A 43 -6.02 -7.27 -34.60
C SER A 43 -6.03 -8.55 -33.78
N THR A 44 -7.07 -9.36 -33.93
CA THR A 44 -7.16 -10.71 -33.33
C THR A 44 -5.96 -11.59 -33.71
N ARG A 45 -5.49 -11.50 -34.97
CA ARG A 45 -4.27 -12.16 -35.43
C ARG A 45 -3.03 -11.76 -34.63
N THR A 46 -2.90 -10.48 -34.29
CA THR A 46 -1.80 -9.98 -33.45
C THR A 46 -1.88 -10.58 -32.05
N ILE A 47 -3.06 -10.60 -31.43
CA ILE A 47 -3.27 -11.22 -30.12
C ILE A 47 -2.92 -12.71 -30.15
N SER A 48 -3.38 -13.46 -31.14
CA SER A 48 -3.05 -14.89 -31.27
C SER A 48 -1.55 -15.14 -31.42
N ALA A 49 -0.85 -14.33 -32.22
CA ALA A 49 0.59 -14.44 -32.38
C ALA A 49 1.35 -14.08 -31.09
N GLU A 50 0.89 -13.07 -30.36
CA GLU A 50 1.47 -12.66 -29.07
C GLU A 50 1.31 -13.74 -28.01
N ILE A 51 0.10 -14.32 -27.88
CA ILE A 51 -0.18 -15.41 -26.94
C ILE A 51 0.70 -16.62 -27.25
N LYS A 52 0.86 -16.97 -28.53
CA LYS A 52 1.76 -18.06 -28.93
C LYS A 52 3.19 -17.81 -28.45
N LYS A 53 3.72 -16.61 -28.71
CA LYS A 53 5.07 -16.23 -28.25
C LYS A 53 5.20 -16.20 -26.73
N MET A 54 4.16 -15.73 -26.02
CA MET A 54 4.16 -15.73 -24.56
C MET A 54 4.20 -17.15 -24.01
N ASN A 55 3.39 -18.06 -24.54
CA ASN A 55 3.43 -19.49 -24.16
C ASN A 55 4.76 -20.18 -24.47
N GLU A 56 5.49 -19.72 -25.50
CA GLU A 56 6.84 -20.21 -25.79
C GLU A 56 7.90 -19.69 -24.79
N LEU A 57 7.66 -18.53 -24.16
CA LEU A 57 8.57 -17.88 -23.21
C LEU A 57 8.21 -18.12 -21.74
N PHE A 58 6.98 -18.56 -21.45
CA PHE A 58 6.53 -18.78 -20.09
C PHE A 58 7.30 -19.95 -19.44
N PRO A 59 7.51 -19.89 -18.12
CA PRO A 59 7.84 -21.07 -17.33
C PRO A 59 6.80 -22.18 -17.53
N PRO A 60 7.17 -23.47 -17.39
CA PRO A 60 6.25 -24.61 -17.58
C PRO A 60 4.96 -24.54 -16.77
N GLU A 61 4.98 -23.86 -15.62
CA GLU A 61 3.89 -23.72 -14.66
C GLU A 61 2.87 -22.62 -15.06
N ILE A 62 3.16 -21.86 -16.11
CA ILE A 62 2.29 -20.79 -16.61
C ILE A 62 1.93 -21.08 -18.07
N SER A 63 0.64 -21.01 -18.38
CA SER A 63 0.19 -21.00 -19.78
C SER A 63 -1.09 -20.23 -19.96
N ILE A 64 -1.25 -19.64 -21.14
CA ILE A 64 -2.53 -19.11 -21.60
C ILE A 64 -3.17 -20.19 -22.47
N MET A 65 -4.24 -20.79 -21.95
CA MET A 65 -5.00 -21.83 -22.65
C MET A 65 -6.28 -21.27 -23.25
N SER A 66 -6.60 -21.73 -24.46
CA SER A 66 -7.92 -21.53 -25.06
C SER A 66 -8.78 -22.75 -24.75
N LYS A 67 -9.93 -22.55 -24.11
CA LYS A 67 -10.99 -23.57 -24.03
C LYS A 67 -12.01 -23.32 -25.13
N GLU A 68 -12.37 -24.38 -25.87
CA GLU A 68 -13.39 -24.29 -26.92
C GLU A 68 -14.68 -23.68 -26.37
N ASN A 69 -15.24 -22.70 -27.08
CA ASN A 69 -16.44 -21.94 -26.74
C ASN A 69 -16.41 -21.12 -25.42
N GLU A 70 -15.35 -21.21 -24.62
CA GLU A 70 -15.22 -20.44 -23.37
C GLU A 70 -14.30 -19.23 -23.54
N GLY A 71 -13.21 -19.35 -24.30
CA GLY A 71 -12.23 -18.28 -24.51
C GLY A 71 -10.88 -18.58 -23.87
N LEU A 72 -10.10 -17.54 -23.59
CA LEU A 72 -8.74 -17.61 -23.06
C LEU A 72 -8.75 -17.50 -21.54
N SER A 73 -7.93 -18.32 -20.88
CA SER A 73 -7.67 -18.24 -19.44
C SER A 73 -6.19 -18.36 -19.17
N LEU A 74 -5.70 -17.60 -18.19
CA LEU A 74 -4.36 -17.78 -17.65
C LEU A 74 -4.41 -18.90 -16.61
N ILE A 75 -3.60 -19.93 -16.82
CA ILE A 75 -3.43 -21.06 -15.90
C ILE A 75 -2.09 -20.87 -15.21
N THR A 76 -2.10 -20.82 -13.89
CA THR A 76 -0.88 -20.73 -13.07
C THR A 76 -1.12 -21.39 -11.72
N GLU A 77 -0.20 -22.26 -11.30
CA GLU A 77 -0.20 -22.84 -9.94
C GLU A 77 0.46 -21.89 -8.93
N ASN A 78 1.27 -20.95 -9.42
CA ASN A 78 1.97 -19.96 -8.62
C ASN A 78 1.97 -18.60 -9.33
N PRO A 79 1.02 -17.70 -9.01
CA PRO A 79 0.95 -16.36 -9.59
C PRO A 79 2.24 -15.54 -9.41
N PHE A 80 3.09 -15.84 -8.42
CA PHE A 80 4.37 -15.15 -8.24
C PHE A 80 5.36 -15.40 -9.39
N LEU A 81 5.22 -16.50 -10.15
CA LEU A 81 6.07 -16.73 -11.32
C LEU A 81 5.80 -15.72 -12.46
N LEU A 82 4.61 -15.10 -12.47
CA LEU A 82 4.28 -14.06 -13.46
C LEU A 82 5.07 -12.79 -13.23
N SER A 83 5.43 -12.47 -11.99
CA SER A 83 6.22 -11.28 -11.70
C SER A 83 7.63 -11.43 -12.26
N GLY A 84 8.25 -12.59 -12.09
CA GLY A 84 9.53 -12.95 -12.72
C GLY A 84 9.49 -12.83 -14.24
N PHE A 85 8.43 -13.34 -14.89
CA PHE A 85 8.25 -13.19 -16.34
C PHE A 85 8.09 -11.72 -16.75
N ILE A 86 7.30 -10.93 -16.02
CA ILE A 86 7.16 -9.50 -16.28
C ILE A 86 8.50 -8.80 -16.14
N ASN A 87 9.31 -9.11 -15.12
CA ASN A 87 10.65 -8.53 -14.99
C ASN A 87 11.54 -8.87 -16.18
N HIS A 88 11.53 -10.12 -16.65
CA HIS A 88 12.30 -10.52 -17.83
C HIS A 88 11.89 -9.74 -19.09
N LEU A 89 10.59 -9.47 -19.28
CA LEU A 89 10.12 -8.61 -20.38
C LEU A 89 10.62 -7.15 -20.28
N LEU A 90 11.07 -6.72 -19.10
CA LEU A 90 11.45 -5.34 -18.80
C LEU A 90 12.96 -5.13 -18.74
N GLU A 91 13.77 -6.20 -18.75
CA GLU A 91 15.24 -6.14 -18.64
C GLU A 91 15.89 -5.19 -19.66
N ASP A 92 15.40 -5.21 -20.90
CA ASP A 92 15.93 -4.38 -21.99
C ASP A 92 15.28 -2.99 -22.10
N ASN A 93 14.51 -2.54 -21.10
CA ASN A 93 13.87 -1.23 -21.17
C ASN A 93 14.91 -0.10 -21.01
N PRO A 94 15.14 0.73 -22.05
CA PRO A 94 16.15 1.79 -22.01
C PRO A 94 15.91 2.82 -20.90
N LEU A 95 14.65 3.11 -20.55
CA LEU A 95 14.37 4.10 -19.52
C LEU A 95 14.71 3.60 -18.12
N PHE A 96 14.59 2.29 -17.85
CA PHE A 96 15.01 1.73 -16.58
C PHE A 96 16.53 1.79 -16.44
N PHE A 97 17.25 1.40 -17.50
CA PHE A 97 18.70 1.55 -17.56
C PHE A 97 19.16 3.00 -17.32
N ILE A 98 18.52 3.98 -17.96
CA ILE A 98 18.85 5.40 -17.79
C ILE A 98 18.57 5.87 -16.36
N ILE A 99 17.42 5.53 -15.76
CA ILE A 99 17.09 5.95 -14.39
C ILE A 99 18.09 5.36 -13.38
N ASP A 100 18.45 4.09 -13.54
CA ASP A 100 19.44 3.43 -12.69
C ASP A 100 20.82 4.10 -12.81
N SER A 101 21.23 4.45 -14.03
CA SER A 101 22.47 5.17 -14.33
C SER A 101 22.49 6.57 -13.69
N ILE A 102 21.37 7.30 -13.77
CA ILE A 102 21.20 8.60 -13.10
C ILE A 102 21.30 8.45 -11.57
N PHE A 103 20.64 7.45 -10.98
CA PHE A 103 20.71 7.21 -9.54
C PHE A 103 22.15 6.90 -9.07
N LYS A 104 22.89 6.14 -9.88
CA LYS A 104 24.32 5.83 -9.66
C LYS A 104 25.25 7.02 -9.91
N ASN A 105 24.72 8.15 -10.41
CA ASN A 105 25.47 9.34 -10.77
C ASN A 105 26.61 9.06 -11.77
N GLU A 106 26.32 8.26 -12.80
CA GLU A 106 27.30 7.90 -13.84
C GLU A 106 27.59 9.06 -14.82
N GLN A 107 26.76 10.11 -14.82
CA GLN A 107 26.91 11.33 -15.63
C GLN A 107 27.02 11.06 -17.14
N GLU A 108 26.17 10.17 -17.64
CA GLU A 108 26.22 9.73 -19.02
C GLU A 108 25.46 10.62 -20.00
N THR A 109 25.90 10.59 -21.26
CA THR A 109 25.34 11.40 -22.34
C THR A 109 24.33 10.62 -23.18
N ILE A 110 23.58 11.32 -24.03
CA ILE A 110 22.70 10.67 -25.01
C ILE A 110 23.48 9.75 -25.95
N GLU A 111 24.70 10.13 -26.32
CA GLU A 111 25.57 9.32 -27.18
C GLU A 111 25.93 8.00 -26.49
N TYR A 112 26.29 8.05 -25.20
CA TYR A 112 26.53 6.85 -24.42
C TYR A 112 25.31 5.94 -24.37
N TYR A 113 24.13 6.47 -24.00
CA TYR A 113 22.93 5.64 -23.93
C TYR A 113 22.54 5.06 -25.28
N SER A 114 22.75 5.79 -26.37
CA SER A 114 22.53 5.31 -27.73
C SER A 114 23.38 4.08 -28.05
N LEU A 115 24.67 4.13 -27.70
CA LEU A 115 25.60 3.01 -27.89
C LEU A 115 25.29 1.84 -26.96
N ALA A 116 25.05 2.10 -25.67
CA ALA A 116 24.82 1.09 -24.66
C ALA A 116 23.54 0.27 -24.91
N THR A 117 22.49 0.90 -25.44
CA THR A 117 21.21 0.22 -25.71
C THR A 117 21.00 -0.13 -27.18
N TYR A 118 21.98 0.11 -28.06
CA TYR A 118 21.87 -0.09 -29.52
C TYR A 118 20.66 0.61 -30.18
N ILE A 119 20.30 1.80 -29.69
CA ILE A 119 19.15 2.58 -30.16
C ILE A 119 19.65 3.93 -30.65
N SER A 120 19.08 4.47 -31.73
CA SER A 120 19.51 5.78 -32.24
C SER A 120 19.30 6.91 -31.24
N GLU A 121 20.17 7.92 -31.22
CA GLU A 121 20.02 9.10 -30.36
C GLU A 121 18.64 9.76 -30.46
N SER A 122 18.07 9.83 -31.68
CA SER A 122 16.73 10.39 -31.91
C SER A 122 15.65 9.62 -31.13
N THR A 123 15.81 8.31 -31.03
CA THR A 123 14.89 7.42 -30.32
C THR A 123 15.10 7.51 -28.82
N ILE A 124 16.35 7.59 -28.34
CA ILE A 124 16.65 7.91 -26.94
C ILE A 124 16.00 9.23 -26.52
N ARG A 125 16.13 10.29 -27.32
CA ARG A 125 15.46 11.58 -27.07
C ARG A 125 13.93 11.44 -27.00
N SER A 126 13.35 10.61 -27.85
CA SER A 126 11.91 10.31 -27.82
C SER A 126 11.52 9.60 -26.51
N HIS A 127 12.30 8.61 -26.07
CA HIS A 127 12.09 7.93 -24.80
C HIS A 127 12.25 8.88 -23.61
N LEU A 128 13.28 9.73 -23.60
CA LEU A 128 13.49 10.74 -22.56
C LEU A 128 12.33 11.74 -22.45
N ASN A 129 11.57 11.99 -23.53
CA ASN A 129 10.35 12.80 -23.43
C ASN A 129 9.25 12.12 -22.61
N ILE A 130 9.21 10.78 -22.57
CA ILE A 130 8.30 10.03 -21.70
C ILE A 130 8.71 10.26 -20.24
N LEU A 131 10.00 10.06 -19.92
CA LEU A 131 10.54 10.31 -18.59
C LEU A 131 10.30 11.76 -18.15
N LYS A 132 10.54 12.74 -19.03
CA LYS A 132 10.29 14.17 -18.75
C LYS A 132 8.83 14.44 -18.35
N LYS A 133 7.86 13.81 -19.02
CA LYS A 133 6.43 13.96 -18.67
C LYS A 133 6.13 13.37 -17.29
N ILE A 134 6.69 12.21 -16.98
CA ILE A 134 6.52 11.56 -15.67
C ILE A 134 7.11 12.43 -14.56
N LEU A 135 8.34 12.91 -14.74
CA LEU A 135 9.04 13.79 -13.79
C LEU A 135 8.28 15.09 -13.52
N SER A 136 7.57 15.63 -14.51
CA SER A 136 6.75 16.84 -14.29
C SER A 136 5.65 16.63 -13.25
N GLY A 137 5.13 15.42 -13.09
CA GLY A 137 4.16 15.06 -12.04
C GLY A 137 4.76 14.98 -10.63
N TYR A 138 6.09 15.08 -10.52
CA TYR A 138 6.85 15.20 -9.27
C TYR A 138 7.44 16.60 -9.09
N SER A 139 7.05 17.58 -9.93
CA SER A 139 7.70 18.91 -9.98
C SER A 139 9.19 18.85 -10.32
N LEU A 140 9.61 17.79 -11.03
CA LEU A 140 10.99 17.58 -11.46
C LEU A 140 11.17 17.86 -12.95
N SER A 141 12.41 18.14 -13.33
CA SER A 141 12.83 18.41 -14.70
C SER A 141 13.93 17.46 -15.13
N LEU A 142 13.98 17.17 -16.43
CA LEU A 142 15.04 16.37 -17.02
C LEU A 142 16.06 17.28 -17.72
N GLN A 143 17.28 17.30 -17.19
CA GLN A 143 18.43 17.88 -17.86
C GLN A 143 18.97 16.90 -18.89
N ILE A 144 19.43 17.43 -20.03
CA ILE A 144 19.95 16.63 -21.15
C ILE A 144 21.43 16.91 -21.45
N ARG A 145 21.95 18.07 -21.01
CA ARG A 145 23.33 18.50 -21.24
C ARG A 145 23.87 19.12 -19.94
N PRO A 146 25.16 18.92 -19.60
CA PRO A 146 26.17 18.16 -20.36
C PRO A 146 25.93 16.64 -20.36
N PHE A 147 25.30 16.12 -19.31
CA PHE A 147 24.83 14.74 -19.18
C PHE A 147 23.32 14.71 -18.90
N VAL A 148 22.70 13.54 -19.05
CA VAL A 148 21.29 13.34 -18.72
C VAL A 148 21.15 13.20 -17.22
N ASP A 149 20.28 14.01 -16.60
CA ASP A 149 20.10 13.99 -15.15
C ASP A 149 18.71 14.49 -14.74
N ILE A 150 18.26 14.11 -13.56
CA ILE A 150 17.04 14.61 -12.93
C ILE A 150 17.40 15.82 -12.06
N THR A 151 16.68 16.92 -12.28
CA THR A 151 16.91 18.20 -11.60
C THR A 151 15.62 18.71 -10.96
N GLY A 152 15.74 19.39 -9.83
CA GLY A 152 14.60 19.88 -9.06
C GLY A 152 14.92 19.98 -7.57
N ASN A 153 13.88 20.01 -6.74
CA ASN A 153 14.03 19.90 -5.30
C ASN A 153 14.55 18.49 -4.95
N GLU A 154 15.62 18.40 -4.15
CA GLU A 154 16.25 17.13 -3.81
C GLU A 154 15.31 16.18 -3.05
N VAL A 155 14.39 16.69 -2.22
CA VAL A 155 13.37 15.86 -1.55
C VAL A 155 12.46 15.19 -2.57
N ASP A 156 12.01 15.93 -3.58
CA ASP A 156 11.16 15.40 -4.64
C ASP A 156 11.92 14.37 -5.51
N ILE A 157 13.23 14.58 -5.75
CA ILE A 157 14.10 13.61 -6.44
C ILE A 157 14.19 12.31 -5.64
N ARG A 158 14.48 12.40 -4.33
CA ARG A 158 14.53 11.23 -3.44
C ARG A 158 13.19 10.49 -3.41
N PHE A 159 12.07 11.23 -3.38
CA PHE A 159 10.72 10.66 -3.43
C PHE A 159 10.41 9.97 -4.76
N PHE A 160 10.85 10.53 -5.89
CA PHE A 160 10.76 9.86 -7.19
C PHE A 160 11.53 8.54 -7.19
N PHE A 161 12.79 8.53 -6.73
CA PHE A 161 13.59 7.30 -6.65
C PHE A 161 12.96 6.27 -5.71
N PHE A 162 12.40 6.71 -4.58
CA PHE A 162 11.72 5.82 -3.64
C PHE A 162 10.53 5.12 -4.29
N ASN A 163 9.68 5.86 -5.01
CA ASN A 163 8.57 5.27 -5.74
C ASN A 163 9.02 4.41 -6.91
N TYR A 164 10.08 4.80 -7.62
CA TYR A 164 10.65 4.02 -8.72
C TYR A 164 11.14 2.66 -8.22
N PHE A 165 12.08 2.63 -7.30
CA PHE A 165 12.70 1.37 -6.87
C PHE A 165 11.75 0.43 -6.13
N ARG A 166 10.76 0.98 -5.40
CA ARG A 166 9.79 0.16 -4.66
C ARG A 166 8.66 -0.39 -5.54
N GLN A 167 8.31 0.28 -6.63
CA GLN A 167 7.03 0.02 -7.31
C GLN A 167 7.11 -0.16 -8.83
N ALA A 168 8.21 0.27 -9.48
CA ALA A 168 8.32 0.22 -10.94
C ALA A 168 8.36 -1.23 -11.44
N HIS A 169 9.29 -2.05 -10.95
CA HIS A 169 9.31 -3.51 -11.18
C HIS A 169 10.13 -4.19 -10.09
N GLU A 170 9.99 -5.51 -9.90
CA GLU A 170 10.73 -6.17 -8.80
C GLU A 170 12.24 -6.15 -9.08
N GLY A 171 12.64 -6.23 -10.35
CA GLY A 171 14.05 -6.14 -10.75
C GLY A 171 14.74 -4.80 -10.43
N SER A 172 13.99 -3.73 -10.12
CA SER A 172 14.57 -2.46 -9.67
C SER A 172 14.79 -2.41 -8.16
N SER A 173 14.34 -3.40 -7.40
CA SER A 173 14.39 -3.32 -5.92
C SER A 173 15.81 -3.12 -5.41
N LEU A 174 16.02 -2.11 -4.56
CA LEU A 174 17.31 -1.87 -3.94
C LEU A 174 17.62 -2.97 -2.93
N ILE A 175 18.79 -3.59 -3.06
CA ILE A 175 19.26 -4.59 -2.10
C ILE A 175 20.17 -3.88 -1.08
N PRO A 176 19.76 -3.78 0.20
CA PRO A 176 20.60 -3.18 1.22
C PRO A 176 21.86 -4.03 1.47
N ARG A 177 22.98 -3.39 1.80
CA ARG A 177 24.18 -4.09 2.23
C ARG A 177 23.98 -4.64 3.65
N ALA A 178 24.63 -5.77 3.96
CA ALA A 178 24.43 -6.48 5.23
C ALA A 178 24.86 -5.65 6.46
N ASP A 179 25.90 -4.83 6.32
CA ASP A 179 26.39 -3.90 7.33
C ASP A 179 25.38 -2.76 7.60
N GLN A 180 24.84 -2.14 6.54
CA GLN A 180 23.79 -1.13 6.65
C GLN A 180 22.55 -1.64 7.39
N LEU A 181 22.14 -2.89 7.15
CA LEU A 181 21.00 -3.51 7.84
C LEU A 181 21.23 -3.65 9.34
N ALA A 182 22.43 -4.10 9.73
CA ALA A 182 22.78 -4.27 11.14
C ALA A 182 22.80 -2.91 11.87
N ASP A 183 23.47 -1.91 11.30
CA ASP A 183 23.56 -0.57 11.89
C ASP A 183 22.18 0.10 12.01
N LEU A 184 21.30 -0.10 11.01
CA LEU A 184 19.92 0.37 11.06
C LEU A 184 19.13 -0.33 12.17
N TYR A 185 19.16 -1.66 12.21
CA TYR A 185 18.47 -2.45 13.23
C TYR A 185 18.93 -2.08 14.64
N ASP A 186 20.23 -1.90 14.84
CA ASP A 186 20.82 -1.48 16.12
C ASP A 186 20.42 -0.04 16.48
N SER A 187 20.39 0.87 15.50
CA SER A 187 19.85 2.22 15.70
C SER A 187 18.41 2.23 16.14
N PHE A 188 17.56 1.42 15.52
CA PHE A 188 16.14 1.38 15.86
C PHE A 188 15.89 0.67 17.19
N SER A 189 16.57 -0.44 17.46
CA SER A 189 16.47 -1.12 18.75
C SER A 189 16.94 -0.22 19.90
N GLN A 190 17.98 0.61 19.71
CA GLN A 190 18.45 1.56 20.72
C GLN A 190 17.53 2.79 20.90
N ILE A 191 16.96 3.33 19.82
CA ILE A 191 15.89 4.34 19.90
C ILE A 191 14.75 3.79 20.78
N ASN A 192 14.47 2.49 20.64
CA ASN A 192 13.42 1.79 21.36
C ASN A 192 13.80 1.39 22.80
N TYR A 193 15.09 1.24 23.13
CA TYR A 193 15.57 0.65 24.40
C TYR A 193 16.20 1.64 25.39
N GLU A 194 16.79 2.78 24.96
CA GLU A 194 17.45 3.73 25.89
C GLU A 194 16.46 4.56 26.74
N LEU A 195 15.59 3.93 27.55
CA LEU A 195 14.64 4.63 28.40
C LEU A 195 14.48 4.04 29.80
N GLU A 196 14.92 4.84 30.79
CA GLU A 196 14.46 4.83 32.19
C GLU A 196 13.16 5.65 32.39
N GLN A 197 12.45 6.02 31.31
CA GLN A 197 11.10 6.62 31.32
C GLN A 197 10.31 6.19 30.07
N PRO A 198 9.09 5.63 30.17
CA PRO A 198 8.41 4.99 29.05
C PRO A 198 7.86 6.02 28.05
N LEU A 199 8.66 6.39 27.06
CA LEU A 199 8.17 6.72 25.73
C LEU A 199 8.15 5.41 24.96
N GLU A 200 6.96 4.87 24.68
CA GLU A 200 6.90 3.69 23.84
C GLU A 200 7.36 4.07 22.42
N PRO A 201 8.20 3.24 21.80
CA PRO A 201 8.80 3.55 20.51
C PRO A 201 7.77 3.71 19.40
N LEU A 202 8.08 4.57 18.42
CA LEU A 202 7.34 4.58 17.15
C LEU A 202 7.50 3.22 16.48
N LEU A 203 6.39 2.59 16.11
CA LEU A 203 6.43 1.37 15.32
C LEU A 203 6.75 1.74 13.86
N LEU A 204 7.95 1.42 13.40
CA LEU A 204 8.43 1.74 12.05
C LEU A 204 8.48 0.49 11.17
N ASP A 205 8.03 0.62 9.92
CA ASP A 205 8.27 -0.35 8.85
C ASP A 205 9.77 -0.33 8.49
N TYR A 206 10.45 -1.36 8.96
CA TYR A 206 11.87 -1.59 8.76
C TYR A 206 12.28 -1.55 7.28
N TYR A 207 11.52 -2.22 6.41
CA TYR A 207 11.87 -2.32 5.00
C TYR A 207 11.66 -0.98 4.32
N ARG A 208 10.56 -0.28 4.60
CA ARG A 208 10.29 1.06 4.06
C ARG A 208 11.40 2.04 4.40
N LEU A 209 11.81 2.07 5.66
CA LEU A 209 12.87 2.96 6.12
C LEU A 209 14.24 2.59 5.54
N THR A 210 14.53 1.29 5.40
CA THR A 210 15.77 0.81 4.76
C THR A 210 15.87 1.31 3.32
N HIS A 211 14.78 1.27 2.55
CA HIS A 211 14.79 1.80 1.18
C HIS A 211 15.08 3.31 1.14
N TRP A 212 14.51 4.06 2.07
CA TRP A 212 14.82 5.48 2.23
C TRP A 212 16.29 5.72 2.54
N ILE A 213 16.89 4.93 3.43
CA ILE A 213 18.29 5.07 3.82
C ILE A 213 19.23 4.78 2.65
N ILE A 214 18.95 3.78 1.82
CA ILE A 214 19.76 3.49 0.62
C ILE A 214 19.75 4.70 -0.33
N ILE A 215 18.57 5.26 -0.59
CA ILE A 215 18.43 6.43 -1.48
C ILE A 215 19.14 7.63 -0.85
N PHE A 216 18.90 7.87 0.43
CA PHE A 216 19.53 8.94 1.19
C PHE A 216 21.05 8.86 1.11
N GLU A 217 21.65 7.70 1.43
CA GLU A 217 23.09 7.51 1.43
C GLU A 217 23.68 7.72 0.04
N GLN A 218 23.05 7.14 -1.00
CA GLN A 218 23.49 7.32 -2.39
C GLN A 218 23.48 8.81 -2.80
N ARG A 219 22.43 9.55 -2.45
CA ARG A 219 22.31 10.97 -2.82
C ARG A 219 23.31 11.84 -2.08
N VAL A 220 23.53 11.59 -0.79
CA VAL A 220 24.57 12.28 0.00
C VAL A 220 25.97 11.95 -0.55
N ALA A 221 26.27 10.68 -0.78
CA ALA A 221 27.57 10.23 -1.30
C ALA A 221 27.92 10.82 -2.66
N THR A 222 26.90 11.09 -3.48
CA THR A 222 27.05 11.67 -4.82
C THR A 222 27.02 13.20 -4.84
N GLY A 223 26.99 13.84 -3.66
CA GLY A 223 27.07 15.30 -3.54
C GLY A 223 25.74 16.03 -3.73
N HIS A 224 24.61 15.35 -3.50
CA HIS A 224 23.26 15.90 -3.62
C HIS A 224 22.56 15.99 -2.24
N PRO A 225 23.05 16.86 -1.33
CA PRO A 225 22.39 17.02 -0.04
C PRO A 225 21.08 17.80 -0.18
N VAL A 226 20.13 17.54 0.73
CA VAL A 226 18.94 18.39 0.87
C VAL A 226 19.35 19.77 1.34
N LYS A 227 18.49 20.75 1.02
CA LYS A 227 18.57 22.11 1.54
C LYS A 227 17.24 22.45 2.18
N LEU A 228 17.22 22.58 3.50
CA LEU A 228 16.00 22.86 4.24
C LEU A 228 15.82 24.36 4.46
N SER A 229 14.57 24.81 4.56
CA SER A 229 14.29 26.21 4.88
C SER A 229 14.64 26.50 6.34
N LYS A 230 14.93 27.77 6.64
CA LYS A 230 15.20 28.20 8.01
C LYS A 230 14.04 27.90 8.97
N GLU A 231 12.79 28.05 8.52
CA GLU A 231 11.58 27.74 9.30
C GLU A 231 11.57 26.27 9.76
N ILE A 232 11.91 25.34 8.85
CA ILE A 232 12.02 23.92 9.19
C ILE A 232 13.15 23.72 10.19
N MET A 233 14.34 24.26 9.92
CA MET A 233 15.48 24.11 10.82
C MET A 233 15.17 24.61 12.24
N ASP A 234 14.62 25.81 12.37
CA ASP A 234 14.26 26.41 13.66
C ASP A 234 13.18 25.58 14.41
N LYS A 235 12.28 24.91 13.68
CA LYS A 235 11.23 24.06 14.28
C LYS A 235 11.75 22.75 14.87
N TYR A 236 12.73 22.10 14.22
CA TYR A 236 13.11 20.72 14.58
C TYR A 236 14.44 20.61 15.32
N ILE A 237 15.41 21.50 15.08
CA ILE A 237 16.81 21.29 15.49
C ILE A 237 17.02 21.28 17.02
N GLU A 238 16.13 21.91 17.78
CA GLU A 238 16.18 21.90 19.25
C GLU A 238 15.18 20.93 19.88
N SER A 239 14.41 20.19 19.08
CA SER A 239 13.42 19.25 19.63
C SER A 239 14.10 18.11 20.39
N PRO A 240 13.61 17.72 21.59
CA PRO A 240 14.24 16.67 22.39
C PRO A 240 14.41 15.35 21.65
N ASN A 241 13.41 14.91 20.87
CA ASN A 241 13.53 13.67 20.11
C ASN A 241 14.50 13.78 18.94
N TYR A 242 14.69 14.98 18.35
CA TYR A 242 15.70 15.18 17.32
C TYR A 242 17.11 15.02 17.88
N LEU A 243 17.41 15.71 18.99
CA LEU A 243 18.72 15.63 19.63
C LEU A 243 19.05 14.20 20.04
N ARG A 244 18.05 13.44 20.49
CA ARG A 244 18.18 12.02 20.81
C ARG A 244 18.45 11.17 19.57
N LEU A 245 17.64 11.32 18.51
CA LEU A 245 17.84 10.59 17.25
C LEU A 245 19.23 10.85 16.69
N LYS A 246 19.65 12.11 16.65
CA LYS A 246 20.99 12.53 16.21
C LYS A 246 22.10 11.81 16.97
N LYS A 247 22.01 11.76 18.30
CA LYS A 247 23.00 11.08 19.14
C LYS A 247 23.09 9.59 18.79
N ILE A 248 21.96 8.90 18.72
CA ILE A 248 21.92 7.45 18.44
C ILE A 248 22.41 7.18 17.02
N PHE A 249 21.95 7.94 16.04
CA PHE A 249 22.36 7.82 14.66
C PHE A 249 23.88 7.98 14.51
N ASN A 250 24.46 9.03 15.08
CA ASN A 250 25.90 9.28 15.01
C ASN A 250 26.73 8.17 15.68
N ASN A 251 26.23 7.58 16.76
CA ASN A 251 26.91 6.48 17.45
C ASN A 251 26.96 5.21 16.60
N ASN A 252 25.84 4.81 15.99
CA ASN A 252 25.76 3.57 15.24
C ASN A 252 26.39 3.68 13.85
N PHE A 253 26.28 4.85 13.21
CA PHE A 253 26.89 5.10 11.90
C PHE A 253 28.29 5.71 11.98
N ALA A 254 28.95 5.71 13.15
CA ALA A 254 30.28 6.31 13.34
C ALA A 254 31.35 5.79 12.36
N ASN A 255 31.27 4.51 12.01
CA ASN A 255 32.20 3.86 11.09
C ASN A 255 31.73 3.88 9.62
N ASN A 256 30.52 4.34 9.34
CA ASN A 256 30.00 4.41 7.98
C ASN A 256 30.66 5.59 7.22
N PRO A 257 31.23 5.37 6.02
CA PRO A 257 32.02 6.39 5.33
C PRO A 257 31.21 7.61 4.86
N VAL A 258 29.90 7.48 4.73
CA VAL A 258 29.00 8.54 4.25
C VAL A 258 28.16 9.09 5.41
N LEU A 259 27.56 8.20 6.20
CA LEU A 259 26.58 8.56 7.22
C LEU A 259 27.21 9.12 8.51
N ASN A 260 28.52 8.99 8.70
CA ASN A 260 29.20 9.53 9.90
C ASN A 260 29.36 11.06 9.92
N SER A 261 29.13 11.74 8.79
CA SER A 261 29.48 13.16 8.60
C SER A 261 28.34 13.97 7.96
N LEU A 262 27.10 13.58 8.27
CA LEU A 262 25.90 14.27 7.80
C LEU A 262 25.82 15.70 8.33
N SER A 263 25.28 16.60 7.49
CA SER A 263 24.91 17.95 7.92
C SER A 263 23.70 17.92 8.86
N GLU A 264 23.48 19.00 9.61
CA GLU A 264 22.25 19.15 10.42
C GLU A 264 20.99 19.09 9.55
N GLU A 265 21.03 19.64 8.33
CA GLU A 265 19.89 19.62 7.41
C GLU A 265 19.52 18.18 7.01
N GLU A 266 20.51 17.32 6.76
CA GLU A 266 20.28 15.91 6.44
C GLU A 266 19.73 15.13 7.64
N LEU A 267 20.22 15.41 8.85
CA LEU A 267 19.72 14.78 10.07
C LEU A 267 18.29 15.23 10.39
N VAL A 268 17.96 16.51 10.21
CA VAL A 268 16.58 17.02 10.35
C VAL A 268 15.67 16.41 9.29
N TYR A 269 16.13 16.29 8.05
CA TYR A 269 15.40 15.60 6.99
C TYR A 269 15.11 14.15 7.37
N LEU A 270 16.12 13.39 7.81
CA LEU A 270 15.95 12.01 8.27
C LEU A 270 14.96 11.92 9.45
N PHE A 271 15.07 12.87 10.38
CA PHE A 271 14.16 12.96 11.52
C PHE A 271 12.70 13.08 11.05
N ILE A 272 12.39 13.95 10.09
CA ILE A 272 11.02 14.09 9.59
C ILE A 272 10.62 12.89 8.71
N LEU A 273 11.55 12.41 7.85
CA LEU A 273 11.32 11.34 6.88
C LEU A 273 10.86 10.03 7.54
N ARG A 274 11.36 9.71 8.74
CA ARG A 274 10.97 8.47 9.44
C ARG A 274 9.44 8.34 9.62
N LEU A 275 8.73 9.47 9.67
CA LEU A 275 7.27 9.49 9.83
C LEU A 275 6.54 8.82 8.66
N ASP A 276 7.15 8.81 7.47
CA ASP A 276 6.63 8.09 6.30
C ASP A 276 6.72 6.56 6.47
N SER A 277 7.48 6.08 7.45
CA SER A 277 7.63 4.66 7.77
C SER A 277 6.80 4.20 8.97
N ILE A 278 5.89 5.02 9.50
CA ILE A 278 5.08 4.64 10.67
C ILE A 278 4.04 3.58 10.31
N SER A 279 3.93 2.54 11.15
CA SER A 279 2.79 1.62 11.17
C SER A 279 1.74 2.11 12.18
N TYR A 280 0.50 2.27 11.71
CA TYR A 280 -0.61 2.74 12.54
C TYR A 280 -1.35 1.55 13.14
N GLU A 281 -0.82 1.01 14.24
CA GLU A 281 -1.44 -0.09 14.99
C GLU A 281 -2.06 0.42 16.30
N VAL A 282 -3.24 -0.11 16.66
CA VAL A 282 -3.90 0.21 17.93
C VAL A 282 -3.02 -0.25 19.08
N ASN A 283 -2.96 0.54 20.16
CA ASN A 283 -2.05 0.34 21.31
C ASN A 283 -0.56 0.54 21.01
N THR A 284 -0.21 1.21 19.91
CA THR A 284 1.16 1.66 19.65
C THR A 284 1.23 3.18 19.63
N HIS A 285 2.43 3.73 19.86
CA HIS A 285 2.67 5.15 19.68
C HIS A 285 3.04 5.41 18.22
N PHE A 286 2.36 6.37 17.60
CA PHE A 286 2.53 6.67 16.17
C PHE A 286 2.69 8.18 15.90
N TYR A 287 3.07 8.98 16.89
CA TYR A 287 3.49 10.37 16.69
C TYR A 287 4.60 10.76 17.67
N THR A 288 5.35 11.81 17.33
CA THR A 288 6.43 12.31 18.21
C THR A 288 5.84 13.29 19.24
N LYS A 289 6.08 13.04 20.54
CA LYS A 289 5.50 13.85 21.63
C LYS A 289 5.82 15.35 21.55
N ASP A 290 6.96 15.71 20.95
CA ASP A 290 7.35 17.11 20.72
C ASP A 290 6.26 17.90 19.95
N PHE A 291 5.45 17.21 19.16
CA PHE A 291 4.41 17.79 18.30
C PHE A 291 2.98 17.42 18.72
N GLU A 292 2.80 16.82 19.91
CA GLU A 292 1.47 16.40 20.42
C GLU A 292 0.47 17.57 20.52
N HIS A 293 0.98 18.77 20.82
CA HIS A 293 0.16 19.98 20.95
C HIS A 293 -0.55 20.41 19.66
N PHE A 294 -0.18 19.86 18.49
CA PHE A 294 -0.86 20.06 17.22
C PHE A 294 -2.03 19.08 16.98
N LEU A 295 -2.17 17.99 17.75
CA LEU A 295 -3.26 17.03 17.56
C LEU A 295 -4.68 17.66 17.66
N PRO A 296 -4.96 18.60 18.58
CA PRO A 296 -6.26 19.25 18.68
C PRO A 296 -6.66 20.01 17.40
N ASP A 297 -5.71 20.43 16.58
CA ASP A 297 -6.00 21.17 15.34
C ASP A 297 -6.82 20.33 14.33
N PHE A 298 -6.71 19.00 14.42
CA PHE A 298 -7.44 18.07 13.56
C PHE A 298 -8.79 17.62 14.16
N GLU A 299 -9.08 18.01 15.41
CA GLU A 299 -10.29 17.59 16.11
C GLU A 299 -11.60 17.98 15.40
N PRO A 300 -11.76 19.20 14.83
CA PRO A 300 -13.00 19.58 14.16
C PRO A 300 -13.35 18.64 12.99
N SER A 301 -12.37 18.29 12.16
CA SER A 301 -12.54 17.38 11.02
C SER A 301 -12.92 15.97 11.46
N ILE A 302 -12.26 15.48 12.53
CA ILE A 302 -12.51 14.13 13.05
C ILE A 302 -13.86 14.05 13.75
N LEU A 303 -14.27 15.06 14.51
CA LEU A 303 -15.60 15.08 15.13
C LEU A 303 -16.72 15.14 14.07
N ARG A 304 -16.50 15.83 12.95
CA ARG A 304 -17.43 15.76 11.81
C ARG A 304 -17.54 14.33 11.27
N PHE A 305 -16.42 13.64 11.04
CA PHE A 305 -16.45 12.24 10.61
C PHE A 305 -17.21 11.34 11.59
N PHE A 306 -16.96 11.51 12.88
CA PHE A 306 -17.60 10.72 13.94
C PHE A 306 -19.11 11.00 13.98
N SER A 307 -19.54 12.25 13.80
CA SER A 307 -20.97 12.59 13.75
C SER A 307 -21.68 11.97 12.56
N HIS A 308 -21.07 11.93 11.37
CA HIS A 308 -21.65 11.32 10.17
C HIS A 308 -21.85 9.81 10.36
N ASN A 309 -20.90 9.16 11.03
CA ASN A 309 -20.91 7.72 11.27
C ASN A 309 -21.51 7.31 12.62
N LYS A 310 -22.13 8.26 13.36
CA LYS A 310 -22.73 8.03 14.69
C LYS A 310 -21.76 7.38 15.70
N LEU A 311 -20.48 7.69 15.59
CA LEU A 311 -19.44 7.18 16.48
C LEU A 311 -19.33 8.07 17.72
N ASN A 312 -19.27 7.45 18.90
CA ASN A 312 -18.96 8.18 20.13
C ASN A 312 -17.43 8.38 20.26
N PRO A 313 -16.94 9.63 20.38
CA PRO A 313 -15.50 9.90 20.46
C PRO A 313 -14.78 9.32 21.67
N ILE A 314 -15.48 9.14 22.79
CA ILE A 314 -14.92 8.58 24.02
C ILE A 314 -14.78 7.06 23.87
N ILE A 315 -15.78 6.40 23.28
CA ILE A 315 -15.75 4.95 23.03
C ILE A 315 -14.70 4.61 21.96
N ASN A 316 -14.57 5.45 20.93
CA ASN A 316 -13.67 5.24 19.80
C ASN A 316 -12.44 6.16 19.89
N ILE A 317 -11.88 6.31 21.09
CA ILE A 317 -10.74 7.20 21.34
C ILE A 317 -9.50 6.79 20.53
N ASP A 318 -9.29 5.48 20.34
CA ASP A 318 -8.15 4.98 19.56
C ASP A 318 -8.24 5.43 18.11
N LEU A 319 -9.41 5.31 17.47
CA LEU A 319 -9.62 5.79 16.10
C LEU A 319 -9.40 7.31 16.02
N LYS A 320 -9.87 8.06 17.02
CA LYS A 320 -9.68 9.51 17.07
C LYS A 320 -8.18 9.84 17.08
N ILE A 321 -7.42 9.26 18.02
CA ILE A 321 -5.98 9.50 18.15
C ILE A 321 -5.24 9.07 16.88
N LEU A 322 -5.60 7.92 16.31
CA LEU A 322 -5.02 7.38 15.08
C LEU A 322 -5.19 8.35 13.91
N LEU A 323 -6.42 8.84 13.66
CA LEU A 323 -6.70 9.81 12.60
C LEU A 323 -5.97 11.15 12.84
N GLN A 324 -5.96 11.66 14.08
CA GLN A 324 -5.25 12.91 14.42
C GLN A 324 -3.76 12.79 14.12
N SER A 325 -3.17 11.67 14.49
CA SER A 325 -1.73 11.47 14.38
C SER A 325 -1.30 11.16 12.96
N PHE A 326 -2.12 10.44 12.19
CA PHE A 326 -1.92 10.28 10.75
C PHE A 326 -1.87 11.65 10.08
N LEU A 327 -2.87 12.50 10.33
CA LEU A 327 -2.90 13.86 9.78
C LEU A 327 -1.70 14.69 10.23
N LEU A 328 -1.35 14.65 11.51
CA LEU A 328 -0.17 15.34 12.04
C LEU A 328 1.10 14.93 11.29
N ASN A 329 1.38 13.63 11.23
CA ASN A 329 2.58 13.11 10.57
C ASN A 329 2.62 13.47 9.09
N THR A 330 1.48 13.36 8.40
CA THR A 330 1.37 13.77 6.99
C THR A 330 1.61 15.27 6.82
N MET A 331 1.15 16.12 7.74
CA MET A 331 1.42 17.57 7.68
C MET A 331 2.89 17.88 7.96
N LEU A 332 3.54 17.20 8.91
CA LEU A 332 4.98 17.36 9.15
C LEU A 332 5.81 16.92 7.94
N LEU A 333 5.45 15.80 7.28
CA LEU A 333 6.07 15.37 6.03
C LEU A 333 5.82 16.35 4.88
N THR A 334 4.65 16.98 4.84
CA THR A 334 4.27 17.98 3.83
C THR A 334 5.18 19.22 3.87
N GLU A 335 5.78 19.52 5.03
CA GLU A 335 6.77 20.60 5.15
C GLU A 335 8.02 20.33 4.32
N LEU A 336 8.39 19.05 4.11
CA LEU A 336 9.45 18.68 3.18
C LEU A 336 8.98 18.75 1.73
N THR A 337 7.84 18.11 1.44
CA THR A 337 7.17 18.18 0.14
C THR A 337 5.71 17.68 0.25
N PRO A 338 4.75 18.27 -0.47
CA PRO A 338 3.39 17.74 -0.58
C PRO A 338 3.32 16.33 -1.20
N ALA A 339 4.38 15.85 -1.85
CA ALA A 339 4.41 14.53 -2.47
C ALA A 339 4.09 13.40 -1.48
N PHE A 340 4.41 13.55 -0.18
CA PHE A 340 4.08 12.59 0.87
C PHE A 340 2.58 12.41 1.15
N GLN A 341 1.71 13.29 0.63
CA GLN A 341 0.25 13.10 0.70
C GLN A 341 -0.25 12.10 -0.36
N ARG A 342 0.55 11.81 -1.40
CA ARG A 342 0.11 11.06 -2.56
C ARG A 342 -0.04 9.57 -2.29
N VAL A 343 -1.02 8.97 -2.94
CA VAL A 343 -1.32 7.54 -2.90
C VAL A 343 -1.32 6.99 -4.33
N SER A 344 -1.02 5.69 -4.48
CA SER A 344 -1.01 5.05 -5.80
C SER A 344 -2.40 5.11 -6.46
N LEU A 345 -2.44 5.22 -7.79
CA LEU A 345 -3.71 5.25 -8.54
C LEU A 345 -4.55 3.99 -8.28
N ASP A 346 -3.92 2.81 -8.29
CA ASP A 346 -4.60 1.53 -8.03
C ASP A 346 -5.30 1.54 -6.66
N THR A 347 -4.63 2.07 -5.63
CA THR A 347 -5.21 2.21 -4.29
C THR A 347 -6.38 3.19 -4.26
N LYS A 348 -6.31 4.30 -5.02
CA LYS A 348 -7.40 5.28 -5.13
C LYS A 348 -8.62 4.67 -5.82
N GLU A 349 -8.41 4.01 -6.95
CA GLU A 349 -9.47 3.33 -7.70
C GLU A 349 -10.13 2.23 -6.87
N HIS A 350 -9.33 1.42 -6.17
CA HIS A 350 -9.83 0.39 -5.25
C HIS A 350 -10.69 1.00 -4.14
N THR A 351 -10.21 2.07 -3.50
CA THR A 351 -10.92 2.72 -2.40
C THR A 351 -12.24 3.34 -2.87
N LYS A 352 -12.25 4.02 -4.01
CA LYS A 352 -13.47 4.58 -4.61
C LYS A 352 -14.47 3.50 -5.00
N LEU A 353 -14.00 2.37 -5.52
CA LEU A 353 -14.86 1.27 -5.96
C LEU A 353 -15.52 0.54 -4.78
N HIS A 354 -14.79 0.32 -3.69
CA HIS A 354 -15.24 -0.54 -2.58
C HIS A 354 -15.75 0.23 -1.36
N TYR A 355 -15.35 1.49 -1.19
CA TYR A 355 -15.62 2.29 0.02
C TYR A 355 -16.02 3.74 -0.33
N SER A 356 -16.79 3.93 -1.41
CA SER A 356 -17.23 5.23 -1.91
C SER A 356 -17.85 6.12 -0.83
N ASP A 357 -18.70 5.54 0.02
CA ASP A 357 -19.47 6.32 0.99
C ASP A 357 -18.58 6.99 2.04
N ILE A 358 -17.57 6.28 2.55
CA ILE A 358 -16.60 6.82 3.52
C ILE A 358 -15.61 7.75 2.80
N PHE A 359 -15.23 7.43 1.57
CA PHE A 359 -14.38 8.28 0.74
C PHE A 359 -15.02 9.65 0.46
N ASP A 360 -16.28 9.69 0.06
CA ASP A 360 -16.99 10.94 -0.24
C ASP A 360 -17.21 11.79 1.02
N GLN A 361 -17.39 11.15 2.19
CA GLN A 361 -17.43 11.83 3.48
C GLN A 361 -16.10 12.52 3.78
N TRP A 362 -14.97 11.80 3.68
CA TRP A 362 -13.66 12.41 3.91
C TRP A 362 -13.34 13.50 2.90
N MET A 363 -13.69 13.31 1.63
CA MET A 363 -13.57 14.36 0.62
C MET A 363 -14.32 15.63 1.04
N THR A 364 -15.58 15.49 1.45
CA THR A 364 -16.40 16.63 1.91
C THR A 364 -15.78 17.30 3.13
N ILE A 365 -15.39 16.52 4.13
CA ILE A 365 -14.78 17.03 5.37
C ILE A 365 -13.49 17.80 5.09
N LEU A 366 -12.61 17.28 4.22
CA LEU A 366 -11.35 17.93 3.89
C LEU A 366 -11.55 19.21 3.05
N TYR A 367 -12.52 19.23 2.13
CA TYR A 367 -12.87 20.43 1.38
C TYR A 367 -13.50 21.51 2.27
N ASP A 368 -14.33 21.14 3.24
CA ASP A 368 -14.93 22.12 4.14
C ASP A 368 -13.95 22.63 5.21
N ALA A 369 -12.79 21.98 5.37
CA ALA A 369 -11.74 22.37 6.30
C ALA A 369 -10.80 23.47 5.74
N VAL A 370 -11.11 23.98 4.54
CA VAL A 370 -10.31 24.98 3.77
C VAL A 370 -10.05 26.28 4.53
N ASP A 371 -10.86 26.62 5.55
CA ASP A 371 -10.65 27.84 6.34
C ASP A 371 -9.56 27.72 7.42
N SER A 372 -8.99 26.52 7.65
CA SER A 372 -7.87 26.36 8.57
C SER A 372 -6.54 26.43 7.82
N ASN A 373 -5.79 27.53 7.99
CA ASN A 373 -4.41 27.69 7.48
C ASN A 373 -3.42 26.60 7.97
N LEU A 374 -3.86 25.71 8.87
CA LEU A 374 -3.09 24.62 9.46
C LEU A 374 -3.03 23.38 8.54
N LEU A 375 -4.04 23.17 7.69
CA LEU A 375 -4.12 22.03 6.78
C LEU A 375 -3.49 22.40 5.44
N ARG A 376 -2.17 22.20 5.30
CA ARG A 376 -1.41 22.38 4.04
C ARG A 376 -1.75 21.26 3.02
N ILE A 377 -3.03 21.00 2.78
CA ILE A 377 -3.50 19.92 1.91
C ILE A 377 -3.36 20.37 0.44
N VAL A 378 -2.65 19.58 -0.34
CA VAL A 378 -2.47 19.79 -1.78
C VAL A 378 -3.20 18.69 -2.56
N TYR A 379 -3.15 17.46 -2.07
CA TYR A 379 -3.74 16.28 -2.74
C TYR A 379 -4.93 15.74 -1.93
N TYR A 380 -6.07 16.45 -2.00
CA TYR A 380 -7.29 16.12 -1.25
C TYR A 380 -7.76 14.68 -1.48
N GLU A 381 -7.81 14.25 -2.74
CA GLU A 381 -8.23 12.89 -3.10
C GLU A 381 -7.31 11.80 -2.52
N ASP A 382 -6.00 12.02 -2.57
CA ASP A 382 -5.01 11.08 -2.05
C ASP A 382 -5.09 11.01 -0.51
N LEU A 383 -5.27 12.15 0.16
CA LEU A 383 -5.43 12.19 1.62
C LEU A 383 -6.74 11.54 2.07
N ALA A 384 -7.86 11.81 1.37
CA ALA A 384 -9.14 11.16 1.62
C ALA A 384 -9.05 9.65 1.44
N THR A 385 -8.29 9.18 0.44
CA THR A 385 -8.05 7.74 0.23
C THR A 385 -7.40 7.10 1.44
N SER A 386 -6.31 7.70 1.96
CA SER A 386 -5.62 7.19 3.15
C SER A 386 -6.51 7.18 4.39
N LEU A 387 -7.25 8.28 4.64
CA LEU A 387 -8.17 8.38 5.77
C LEU A 387 -9.31 7.37 5.68
N THR A 388 -9.84 7.10 4.48
CA THR A 388 -10.84 6.07 4.25
C THR A 388 -10.31 4.70 4.61
N LEU A 389 -9.11 4.34 4.11
CA LEU A 389 -8.53 3.02 4.38
C LEU A 389 -8.31 2.82 5.89
N ILE A 390 -7.73 3.82 6.56
CA ILE A 390 -7.55 3.81 8.02
C ILE A 390 -8.89 3.63 8.75
N SER A 391 -9.89 4.43 8.38
CA SER A 391 -11.21 4.41 9.02
C SER A 391 -11.89 3.07 8.82
N VAL A 392 -11.93 2.57 7.58
CA VAL A 392 -12.54 1.29 7.23
C VAL A 392 -11.86 0.14 7.95
N SER A 393 -10.52 0.11 7.99
CA SER A 393 -9.77 -0.93 8.70
C SER A 393 -10.14 -0.99 10.18
N TYR A 394 -10.22 0.17 10.85
CA TYR A 394 -10.63 0.23 12.25
C TYR A 394 -12.09 -0.20 12.44
N LEU A 395 -13.01 0.36 11.66
CA LEU A 395 -14.43 0.05 11.73
C LEU A 395 -14.69 -1.44 11.49
N GLN A 396 -13.95 -2.06 10.57
CA GLN A 396 -14.07 -3.49 10.27
C GLN A 396 -13.60 -4.37 11.41
N LEU A 397 -12.44 -4.07 11.98
CA LEU A 397 -11.85 -4.88 13.04
C LEU A 397 -12.60 -4.76 14.37
N TYR A 398 -12.99 -3.54 14.73
CA TYR A 398 -13.47 -3.26 16.10
C TYR A 398 -14.97 -3.03 16.20
N ILE A 399 -15.64 -2.64 15.12
CA ILE A 399 -17.07 -2.28 15.14
C ILE A 399 -17.93 -3.30 14.40
N THR A 400 -17.68 -3.59 13.12
CA THR A 400 -18.43 -4.64 12.40
C THR A 400 -17.96 -6.04 12.74
N GLY A 401 -16.78 -6.17 13.35
CA GLY A 401 -16.23 -7.42 13.86
C GLY A 401 -17.01 -8.05 15.01
N GLN A 402 -17.78 -7.28 15.80
CA GLN A 402 -18.54 -7.76 16.97
C GLN A 402 -19.88 -8.43 16.62
N LYS A 403 -19.93 -9.23 15.54
CA LYS A 403 -21.16 -9.98 15.20
C LYS A 403 -21.32 -11.17 16.13
N THR A 404 -22.50 -11.31 16.72
CA THR A 404 -22.89 -12.49 17.50
C THR A 404 -23.64 -13.47 16.60
N ILE A 405 -23.03 -14.63 16.36
CA ILE A 405 -23.50 -15.61 15.38
C ILE A 405 -23.88 -16.90 16.11
N LEU A 406 -25.10 -17.38 15.86
CA LEU A 406 -25.60 -18.63 16.42
C LEU A 406 -25.48 -19.76 15.39
N PHE A 407 -24.76 -20.82 15.73
CA PHE A 407 -24.67 -22.05 14.95
C PHE A 407 -25.56 -23.13 15.56
N SER A 408 -26.58 -23.54 14.82
CA SER A 408 -27.43 -24.69 15.14
C SER A 408 -27.24 -25.74 14.07
N LEU A 409 -26.39 -26.73 14.33
CA LEU A 409 -26.01 -27.74 13.33
C LEU A 409 -26.34 -29.15 13.83
N THR A 410 -26.71 -30.02 12.90
CA THR A 410 -26.96 -31.45 13.13
C THR A 410 -26.07 -32.33 12.25
N GLY A 411 -25.72 -33.53 12.71
CA GLY A 411 -24.83 -34.45 12.03
C GLY A 411 -24.42 -35.61 12.94
N SER A 412 -23.50 -36.46 12.47
CA SER A 412 -22.87 -37.44 13.36
C SER A 412 -21.99 -36.73 14.41
N PRO A 413 -21.70 -37.35 15.56
CA PRO A 413 -20.83 -36.74 16.57
C PRO A 413 -19.45 -36.30 16.03
N SER A 414 -18.87 -37.07 15.11
CA SER A 414 -17.62 -36.71 14.44
C SER A 414 -17.78 -35.51 13.51
N SER A 415 -18.86 -35.46 12.73
CA SER A 415 -19.17 -34.32 11.86
C SER A 415 -19.43 -33.04 12.65
N LEU A 416 -20.15 -33.11 13.78
CA LEU A 416 -20.39 -31.92 14.62
C LEU A 416 -19.10 -31.34 15.20
N ASN A 417 -18.19 -32.22 15.66
CA ASN A 417 -16.89 -31.76 16.13
C ASN A 417 -16.06 -31.13 14.99
N TYR A 418 -16.10 -31.73 13.80
CA TYR A 418 -15.47 -31.18 12.61
C TYR A 418 -16.04 -29.80 12.24
N TYR A 419 -17.36 -29.66 12.11
CA TYR A 419 -18.01 -28.39 11.77
C TYR A 419 -17.69 -27.30 12.78
N LYS A 420 -17.74 -27.60 14.07
CA LYS A 420 -17.38 -26.64 15.12
C LYS A 420 -15.93 -26.17 14.96
N THR A 421 -15.01 -27.09 14.70
CA THR A 421 -13.58 -26.76 14.52
C THR A 421 -13.36 -25.91 13.27
N VAL A 422 -13.98 -26.28 12.15
CA VAL A 422 -13.92 -25.52 10.89
C VAL A 422 -14.44 -24.10 11.09
N LEU A 423 -15.60 -23.94 11.73
CA LEU A 423 -16.21 -22.63 11.96
C LEU A 423 -15.39 -21.76 12.90
N LEU A 424 -14.85 -22.32 13.99
CA LEU A 424 -13.96 -21.58 14.90
C LEU A 424 -12.67 -21.13 14.22
N ASN A 425 -12.15 -21.91 13.26
CA ASN A 425 -10.96 -21.54 12.50
C ASN A 425 -11.24 -20.51 11.39
N MET A 426 -12.48 -20.46 10.90
CA MET A 426 -12.87 -19.55 9.82
C MET A 426 -13.34 -18.18 10.33
N LEU A 427 -14.00 -18.12 11.49
CA LEU A 427 -14.55 -16.87 12.00
C LEU A 427 -13.44 -15.92 12.46
N PRO A 428 -13.59 -14.60 12.23
CA PRO A 428 -12.66 -13.61 12.74
C PRO A 428 -12.71 -13.60 14.29
N GLN A 429 -11.58 -13.29 14.93
CA GLN A 429 -11.47 -13.26 16.39
C GLN A 429 -12.44 -12.29 17.07
N SER A 430 -12.89 -11.27 16.35
CA SER A 430 -13.85 -10.29 16.82
C SER A 430 -15.28 -10.84 16.91
N ALA A 431 -15.62 -11.91 16.18
CA ALA A 431 -16.98 -12.45 16.12
C ALA A 431 -17.26 -13.36 17.32
N THR A 432 -18.42 -13.20 17.93
CA THR A 432 -18.87 -14.06 19.02
C THR A 432 -19.65 -15.24 18.45
N ALA A 433 -19.10 -16.45 18.56
CA ALA A 433 -19.73 -17.66 18.05
C ALA A 433 -20.41 -18.45 19.18
N HIS A 434 -21.73 -18.64 19.08
CA HIS A 434 -22.49 -19.52 19.97
C HIS A 434 -22.84 -20.81 19.23
N PHE A 435 -22.58 -21.96 19.83
CA PHE A 435 -22.95 -23.27 19.28
C PHE A 435 -24.03 -23.91 20.13
N ILE A 436 -25.16 -24.26 19.51
CA ILE A 436 -26.27 -24.94 20.18
C ILE A 436 -26.44 -26.33 19.56
N PHE A 437 -26.41 -27.34 20.41
CA PHE A 437 -26.62 -28.74 20.00
C PHE A 437 -27.70 -29.44 20.83
N ASN A 438 -28.09 -28.86 21.96
CA ASN A 438 -28.96 -29.48 22.96
C ASN A 438 -30.32 -28.78 23.12
N LYS A 439 -30.63 -27.78 22.29
CA LYS A 439 -31.89 -27.00 22.32
C LYS A 439 -32.26 -26.56 20.90
N PRO A 440 -33.56 -26.39 20.58
CA PRO A 440 -33.99 -25.81 19.31
C PRO A 440 -33.69 -24.30 19.26
N VAL A 441 -33.57 -23.76 18.05
CA VAL A 441 -33.52 -22.31 17.81
C VAL A 441 -34.92 -21.74 18.05
N THR A 442 -35.02 -20.70 18.87
CA THR A 442 -36.28 -19.99 19.14
C THR A 442 -36.03 -18.48 19.10
N ALA A 443 -37.06 -17.68 18.84
CA ALA A 443 -36.96 -16.22 18.86
C ALA A 443 -36.40 -15.70 20.20
N ALA A 444 -36.90 -16.23 21.33
CA ALA A 444 -36.42 -15.86 22.67
C ALA A 444 -34.93 -16.18 22.88
N LEU A 445 -34.41 -17.26 22.30
CA LEU A 445 -32.98 -17.60 22.37
C LEU A 445 -32.14 -16.63 21.52
N LEU A 446 -32.62 -16.30 20.32
CA LEU A 446 -31.94 -15.35 19.42
C LEU A 446 -31.88 -13.94 20.03
N GLU A 447 -32.97 -13.48 20.65
CA GLU A 447 -33.04 -12.20 21.36
C GLU A 447 -32.14 -12.17 22.59
N ALA A 448 -32.16 -13.23 23.42
CA ALA A 448 -31.37 -13.28 24.65
C ALA A 448 -29.86 -13.29 24.41
N LEU A 449 -29.43 -13.83 23.27
CA LEU A 449 -28.03 -13.87 22.85
C LEU A 449 -27.64 -12.68 21.97
N HIS A 450 -28.56 -11.74 21.69
CA HIS A 450 -28.33 -10.61 20.78
C HIS A 450 -27.75 -11.05 19.42
N VAL A 451 -28.33 -12.09 18.83
CA VAL A 451 -27.81 -12.73 17.61
C VAL A 451 -28.07 -11.85 16.39
N ASP A 452 -27.01 -11.55 15.63
CA ASP A 452 -27.09 -10.83 14.36
C ASP A 452 -27.45 -11.76 13.20
N ALA A 453 -26.94 -12.99 13.23
CA ALA A 453 -27.21 -14.01 12.23
C ALA A 453 -27.17 -15.42 12.83
N TYR A 454 -28.01 -16.31 12.33
CA TYR A 454 -27.99 -17.71 12.71
C TYR A 454 -27.81 -18.63 11.50
N VAL A 455 -27.03 -19.70 11.69
CA VAL A 455 -26.63 -20.65 10.65
C VAL A 455 -27.15 -22.04 11.02
N TYR A 456 -27.77 -22.71 10.05
CA TYR A 456 -28.38 -24.02 10.27
C TYR A 456 -28.29 -24.93 9.04
N ASN A 457 -28.25 -26.24 9.27
CA ASN A 457 -28.12 -27.25 8.20
C ASN A 457 -29.26 -28.29 8.20
N TYR A 458 -30.43 -27.90 8.68
CA TYR A 458 -31.61 -28.76 8.72
C TYR A 458 -32.85 -27.98 8.30
N HIS A 459 -34.01 -28.63 8.23
CA HIS A 459 -35.26 -27.94 7.96
C HIS A 459 -35.81 -27.34 9.26
N LEU A 460 -36.02 -26.03 9.29
CA LEU A 460 -36.71 -25.35 10.39
C LEU A 460 -38.22 -25.43 10.20
N GLU A 461 -38.93 -25.70 11.29
CA GLU A 461 -40.40 -25.70 11.33
C GLU A 461 -40.96 -24.26 11.43
N GLU A 462 -40.18 -23.33 11.97
CA GLU A 462 -40.54 -21.92 12.19
C GLU A 462 -39.45 -21.01 11.59
N GLU A 463 -39.86 -19.95 10.89
CA GLU A 463 -38.96 -18.93 10.34
C GLU A 463 -38.98 -17.68 11.22
N PHE A 464 -37.80 -17.06 11.39
CA PHE A 464 -37.61 -15.87 12.22
C PHE A 464 -37.28 -14.66 11.32
N PRO A 465 -38.28 -13.98 10.72
CA PRO A 465 -38.06 -12.98 9.66
C PRO A 465 -37.27 -11.73 10.09
N HIS A 466 -37.15 -11.48 11.39
CA HIS A 466 -36.36 -10.36 11.95
C HIS A 466 -34.89 -10.70 12.16
N PHE A 467 -34.49 -11.95 11.98
CA PHE A 467 -33.12 -12.41 12.15
C PHE A 467 -32.55 -12.88 10.83
N LYS A 468 -31.26 -12.61 10.61
CA LYS A 468 -30.59 -13.08 9.41
C LYS A 468 -30.38 -14.60 9.48
N ALA A 469 -31.08 -15.33 8.61
CA ALA A 469 -31.01 -16.77 8.50
C ALA A 469 -30.07 -17.20 7.36
N ILE A 470 -29.13 -18.12 7.63
CA ILE A 470 -28.29 -18.72 6.60
C ILE A 470 -28.42 -20.24 6.68
N ARG A 471 -28.99 -20.82 5.62
CA ARG A 471 -29.13 -22.27 5.49
C ARG A 471 -27.96 -22.87 4.74
N LEU A 472 -27.36 -23.91 5.31
CA LEU A 472 -26.39 -24.78 4.66
C LEU A 472 -27.07 -26.07 4.21
N SER A 473 -26.42 -26.78 3.29
CA SER A 473 -26.78 -28.15 2.93
C SER A 473 -26.74 -29.07 4.17
N ASN A 474 -27.58 -30.10 4.18
CA ASN A 474 -27.66 -31.04 5.30
C ASN A 474 -26.29 -31.66 5.66
N ILE A 475 -25.43 -31.83 4.65
CA ILE A 475 -24.01 -32.15 4.81
C ILE A 475 -23.25 -30.98 4.18
N PRO A 476 -22.82 -29.98 4.98
CA PRO A 476 -22.12 -28.82 4.43
C PRO A 476 -20.80 -29.20 3.77
N THR A 477 -20.54 -28.61 2.61
CA THR A 477 -19.33 -28.79 1.81
C THR A 477 -18.28 -27.72 2.10
N GLU A 478 -17.01 -27.95 1.71
CA GLU A 478 -15.94 -26.94 1.82
C GLU A 478 -16.26 -25.64 1.08
N ILE A 479 -16.92 -25.74 -0.09
CA ILE A 479 -17.34 -24.57 -0.86
C ILE A 479 -18.36 -23.74 -0.07
N GLU A 480 -19.34 -24.39 0.56
CA GLU A 480 -20.34 -23.69 1.38
C GLU A 480 -19.72 -23.02 2.60
N TRP A 481 -18.68 -23.63 3.20
CA TRP A 481 -17.93 -23.01 4.29
C TRP A 481 -17.19 -21.75 3.85
N LEU A 482 -16.55 -21.79 2.67
CA LEU A 482 -15.87 -20.62 2.09
C LEU A 482 -16.86 -19.49 1.73
N GLU A 483 -18.03 -19.84 1.21
CA GLU A 483 -19.07 -18.85 0.89
C GLU A 483 -19.80 -18.29 2.11
N LEU A 484 -19.72 -18.96 3.26
CA LEU A 484 -20.43 -18.57 4.47
C LEU A 484 -19.85 -17.28 5.08
N LEU A 485 -18.52 -17.14 5.09
CA LEU A 485 -17.82 -15.99 5.67
C LEU A 485 -18.27 -14.65 5.08
N PRO A 486 -18.30 -14.48 3.74
CA PRO A 486 -18.79 -13.24 3.16
C PRO A 486 -20.24 -12.94 3.51
N LYS A 487 -21.08 -13.98 3.57
CA LYS A 487 -22.50 -13.87 3.94
C LYS A 487 -22.67 -13.49 5.41
N LEU A 488 -21.75 -13.82 6.30
CA LEU A 488 -21.80 -13.45 7.72
C LEU A 488 -21.28 -12.02 7.97
N LEU A 489 -20.18 -11.65 7.31
CA LEU A 489 -19.43 -10.44 7.65
C LEU A 489 -19.82 -9.22 6.81
N PHE A 490 -20.08 -9.36 5.51
CA PHE A 490 -20.26 -8.23 4.58
C PHE A 490 -21.73 -7.91 4.23
N SER A 491 -22.61 -8.02 5.22
CA SER A 491 -24.03 -7.67 5.08
C SER A 491 -24.53 -6.80 6.20
#